data_AF-A0A800AK10-F1
#
_entry.id   AF-A0A800AK10-F1
#
_cell.length_a   1.000
_cell.length_b   1.000
_cell.length_c   1.000
_cell.angle_alpha   90.00
_cell.angle_beta   90.00
_cell.angle_gamma   90.00
#
_symmetry.space_group_name_H-M   'P 1'
#
loop_
_entity.id
_entity.type
_entity.pdbx_description
1 polymer ?
#
loop_
_entity_poly.entity_id
_entity_poly.type
_entity_poly.pdbx_seq_one_letter_code
_entity_poly.pdbx_strand_id
1 'polypeptide(L)' 'MAHPKRRKSRSKKRMHRSHHALLRPSLSICPNCSERMISHRICTSCGYYNGRQVIAYEEES' A
#
# COMPACT_ATOMS: atom_id res chain seq x y z
N MET A 1 -1.30 -31.85 -22.28
CA MET A 1 -1.31 -30.45 -21.76
C MET A 1 -1.45 -29.50 -22.93
N ALA A 2 -2.19 -28.40 -22.78
CA ALA A 2 -2.33 -27.42 -23.86
C ALA A 2 -1.07 -26.56 -23.96
N HIS A 3 -0.38 -26.61 -25.11
CA HIS A 3 0.78 -25.79 -25.39
C HIS A 3 0.43 -24.65 -26.35
N PRO A 4 1.01 -23.45 -26.17
CA PRO A 4 0.81 -22.36 -27.11
C PRO A 4 1.39 -22.72 -28.47
N LYS A 5 0.55 -22.68 -29.52
CA LYS A 5 0.97 -22.99 -30.90
C LYS A 5 2.04 -22.03 -31.44
N ARG A 6 2.06 -20.77 -30.98
CA ARG A 6 2.98 -19.71 -31.44
C ARG A 6 3.35 -18.73 -30.32
N ARG A 7 4.48 -18.05 -30.47
CA ARG A 7 4.92 -16.96 -29.59
C ARG A 7 4.01 -15.73 -29.75
N LYS A 8 3.57 -15.14 -28.64
CA LYS A 8 2.87 -13.83 -28.66
C LYS A 8 3.82 -12.73 -29.13
N SER A 9 3.37 -11.88 -30.06
CA SER A 9 4.15 -10.74 -30.56
C SER A 9 4.45 -9.73 -29.44
N ARG A 10 5.51 -8.92 -29.62
CA ARG A 10 5.90 -7.88 -28.65
C ARG A 10 4.75 -6.89 -28.41
N SER A 11 4.03 -6.50 -29.47
CA SER A 11 2.86 -5.61 -29.38
C SER A 11 1.74 -6.21 -28.53
N LYS A 12 1.32 -7.47 -28.81
CA LYS A 12 0.28 -8.16 -28.01
C LYS A 12 0.67 -8.31 -26.55
N LYS A 13 1.95 -8.61 -26.26
CA LYS A 13 2.45 -8.67 -24.88
C LYS A 13 2.38 -7.32 -24.17
N ARG A 14 2.77 -6.22 -24.85
CA ARG A 14 2.75 -4.86 -24.27
C ARG A 14 1.34 -4.34 -24.06
N MET A 15 0.45 -4.55 -25.02
CA MET A 15 -0.97 -4.18 -24.90
C MET A 15 -1.66 -4.93 -23.77
N HIS A 16 -1.35 -6.21 -23.55
CA HIS A 16 -1.87 -6.91 -22.37
C HIS A 16 -1.32 -6.33 -21.06
N ARG A 17 -0.05 -5.89 -21.06
CA ARG A 17 0.62 -5.39 -19.84
C ARG A 17 0.37 -3.91 -19.56
N SER A 18 -0.30 -3.16 -20.44
CA SER A 18 -0.56 -1.73 -20.26
C SER A 18 -1.41 -1.44 -19.02
N HIS A 19 -2.24 -2.40 -18.60
CA HIS A 19 -3.12 -2.27 -17.43
C HIS A 19 -2.49 -2.75 -16.12
N HIS A 20 -1.24 -3.25 -16.13
CA HIS A 20 -0.58 -3.76 -14.92
C HIS A 20 0.21 -2.69 -14.15
N ALA A 21 -0.12 -1.41 -14.33
CA ALA A 21 0.50 -0.34 -13.56
C ALA A 21 0.02 -0.37 -12.09
N LEU A 22 0.93 -0.18 -11.15
CA LEU A 22 0.61 -0.07 -9.73
C LEU A 22 0.34 1.39 -9.37
N LEU A 23 -0.68 1.62 -8.55
CA LEU A 23 -0.98 2.94 -7.99
C LEU A 23 -0.32 3.07 -6.61
N ARG A 24 0.16 4.28 -6.29
CA ARG A 24 0.68 4.58 -4.95
C ARG A 24 -0.49 4.74 -3.98
N PRO A 25 -0.39 4.24 -2.74
CA PRO A 25 -1.41 4.46 -1.73
C PRO A 25 -1.50 5.95 -1.36
N SER A 26 -2.69 6.41 -0.98
CA SER A 26 -2.89 7.73 -0.41
C SER A 26 -2.32 7.77 1.00
N LEU A 27 -1.50 8.80 1.26
CA LEU A 27 -0.93 9.06 2.58
C LEU A 27 -1.49 10.39 3.10
N SER A 28 -1.93 10.40 4.35
CA SER A 28 -2.37 11.58 5.11
C SER A 28 -1.38 11.89 6.23
N ILE A 29 -1.43 13.11 6.76
CA ILE A 29 -0.60 13.52 7.90
C ILE A 29 -1.31 13.13 9.19
N CYS A 30 -0.60 12.49 10.12
CA CYS A 30 -1.12 12.19 11.44
C CYS A 30 -1.24 13.48 12.27
N PRO A 31 -2.40 13.75 12.90
CA PRO A 31 -2.59 14.96 13.70
C PRO A 31 -1.77 14.99 15.00
N ASN A 32 -1.29 13.84 15.49
CA ASN A 32 -0.58 13.77 16.78
C ASN A 32 0.96 13.87 16.62
N CYS A 33 1.53 13.09 15.70
CA CYS A 33 2.99 13.03 15.50
C CYS A 33 3.48 13.66 14.19
N SER A 34 2.58 14.21 13.36
CA SER A 34 2.88 14.81 12.04
C SER A 34 3.51 13.88 11.00
N GLU A 35 3.55 12.57 11.27
CA GLU A 35 4.09 11.58 10.32
C GLU A 35 3.07 11.15 9.27
N ARG A 36 3.55 10.63 8.14
CA ARG A 36 2.68 10.15 7.05
C ARG A 36 2.06 8.80 7.44
N MET A 37 0.73 8.73 7.42
CA MET A 37 -0.04 7.53 7.70
C MET A 37 -0.99 7.20 6.55
N ILE A 38 -1.48 5.97 6.51
CA ILE A 38 -2.55 5.56 5.59
C ILE A 38 -3.88 5.98 6.21
N SER A 39 -4.76 6.59 5.41
CA SER A 39 -6.11 6.95 5.86
C SER A 39 -6.87 5.74 6.43
N HIS A 40 -7.64 5.97 7.51
CA HIS A 40 -8.41 4.94 8.23
C HIS A 40 -7.59 3.80 8.85
N ARG A 41 -6.29 3.98 9.06
CA ARG A 41 -5.44 3.05 9.82
C ARG A 41 -4.90 3.70 11.09
N ILE A 42 -4.48 2.88 12.04
CA ILE A 42 -3.72 3.34 13.23
C ILE A 42 -2.37 3.87 12.75
N CYS A 43 -1.91 4.99 13.32
CA CYS A 43 -0.56 5.47 13.05
C CYS A 43 0.45 4.50 13.67
N THR A 44 1.38 3.97 12.85
CA THR A 44 2.41 3.03 13.31
C THR A 44 3.38 3.66 14.30
N SER A 45 3.60 4.97 14.20
CA SER A 45 4.63 5.64 15.01
C SER A 45 4.14 6.03 16.39
N CYS A 46 2.88 6.44 16.52
CA CYS A 46 2.34 6.88 17.82
C CYS A 46 1.25 5.96 18.39
N GLY A 47 0.73 4.99 17.64
CA GLY A 47 -0.30 4.07 18.13
C GLY A 47 -1.69 4.70 18.29
N TYR A 48 -1.88 5.93 17.81
CA TYR A 48 -3.16 6.64 17.88
C TYR A 48 -4.03 6.39 16.64
N TYR A 49 -5.34 6.28 16.90
CA TYR A 49 -6.39 6.33 15.89
C TYR A 49 -7.53 7.21 16.40
N ASN A 50 -7.94 8.20 15.59
CA ASN A 50 -9.05 9.10 15.90
C ASN A 50 -8.96 9.75 17.31
N GLY A 51 -7.76 10.22 17.68
CA GLY A 51 -7.51 10.88 18.97
C GLY A 51 -7.44 9.95 20.19
N ARG A 52 -7.60 8.63 20.01
CA ARG A 52 -7.46 7.64 21.08
C ARG A 52 -6.18 6.83 20.89
N GLN A 53 -5.47 6.56 21.97
CA GLN A 53 -4.35 5.63 21.98
C GLN A 53 -4.91 4.22 21.94
N VAL A 54 -4.68 3.51 20.85
CA VAL A 54 -5.20 2.14 20.64
C VAL A 54 -4.11 1.11 20.96
N ILE A 55 -2.86 1.46 20.69
CA ILE A 55 -1.70 0.67 21.06
C ILE A 55 -0.96 1.45 22.14
N ALA A 56 -0.92 0.89 23.35
CA ALA A 56 0.07 1.28 24.33
C ALA A 56 1.37 0.59 23.92
N TYR A 57 2.33 1.35 23.42
CA TYR A 57 3.71 0.87 23.44
C TYR A 57 4.12 0.92 24.90
N GLU A 58 4.05 -0.22 25.59
CA GLU A 58 4.77 -0.36 26.85
C GLU A 58 6.24 -0.17 26.49
N GLU A 59 6.83 0.92 26.98
CA GLU A 59 8.26 1.14 26.97
C GLU A 59 8.89 0.03 27.82
N GLU A 60 9.21 -1.10 27.21
CA GLU A 60 10.05 -2.09 27.86
C GLU A 60 11.47 -1.53 27.91
N SER A 61 11.89 -1.24 29.15
CA SER A 61 13.14 -0.59 29.54
C SER A 61 14.36 -1.49 29.36
#